data_AF-A0A9W6Q1K7-F1
#
_entry.id   AF-A0A9W6Q1K7-F1
#
_cell.length_a   1.000
_cell.length_b   1.000
_cell.length_c   1.000
_cell.angle_alpha   90.00
_cell.angle_beta   90.00
_cell.angle_gamma   90.00
#
_symmetry.space_group_name_H-M   'P 1'
#
loop_
_entity.id
_entity.type
_entity.pdbx_description
1 polymer ?
#
loop_
_entity_poly.entity_id
_entity_poly.type
_entity_poly.pdbx_seq_one_letter_code
_entity_poly.pdbx_strand_id
1 'polypeptide(L)'
;MARSGRILRFDDVRGYGFIAPDGGGEDVFVHANDLLEDKSLFTPGTHVTFEVTEGERGLKAFAVQTVARPFPATGPATSSTRGHDADDDVCDVLSVAEFSQEITEALLAGASTLTGQQILQVRRTVTELAVKHGWVET
;
A
#
# COMPACT_ATOMS: atom_id res chain seq x y z
N MET A 1 -10.11 19.26 8.79
CA MET A 1 -8.71 19.27 9.29
C MET A 1 -8.23 17.83 9.30
N ALA A 2 -7.24 17.53 8.47
CA ALA A 2 -6.62 16.21 8.41
C ALA A 2 -5.92 15.86 9.73
N ARG A 3 -6.16 14.64 10.21
CA ARG A 3 -5.53 14.00 11.37
C ARG A 3 -4.76 12.77 10.89
N SER A 4 -3.74 12.38 11.64
CA SER A 4 -3.01 11.14 11.40
C SER A 4 -3.35 10.07 12.43
N GLY A 5 -3.22 8.82 12.04
CA GLY A 5 -3.41 7.68 12.91
C GLY A 5 -3.01 6.37 12.27
N ARG A 6 -3.40 5.27 12.90
CA ARG A 6 -3.09 3.91 12.46
C ARG A 6 -4.35 3.08 12.35
N ILE A 7 -4.45 2.26 11.32
CA ILE A 7 -5.54 1.29 11.19
C ILE A 7 -5.40 0.28 12.34
N LEU A 8 -6.39 0.21 13.23
CA LEU A 8 -6.41 -0.76 14.31
C LEU A 8 -6.92 -2.12 13.81
N ARG A 9 -7.97 -2.06 13.00
CA ARG A 9 -8.62 -3.22 12.38
C ARG A 9 -9.47 -2.74 11.21
N PHE A 10 -9.43 -3.48 10.12
CA PHE A 10 -10.24 -3.21 8.95
C PHE A 10 -10.69 -4.56 8.37
N ASP A 11 -11.98 -4.67 8.08
CA ASP A 11 -12.60 -5.84 7.48
C ASP A 11 -12.92 -5.48 6.02
N ASP A 12 -12.14 -6.01 5.08
CA ASP A 12 -12.30 -5.71 3.66
C ASP A 12 -13.59 -6.33 3.08
N VAL A 13 -14.08 -7.41 3.70
CA VAL A 13 -15.29 -8.13 3.28
C VAL A 13 -16.52 -7.36 3.72
N ARG A 14 -16.53 -6.87 4.97
CA ARG A 14 -17.63 -6.07 5.50
C ARG A 14 -17.53 -4.59 5.15
N GLY A 15 -16.36 -4.14 4.71
CA GLY A 15 -16.11 -2.78 4.24
C GLY A 15 -16.08 -1.73 5.36
N TYR A 16 -15.68 -2.10 6.58
CA TYR A 16 -15.55 -1.13 7.68
C TYR A 16 -14.38 -1.46 8.61
N GLY A 17 -13.93 -0.44 9.34
CA GLY A 17 -12.83 -0.58 10.28
C GLY A 17 -12.78 0.54 11.32
N PHE A 18 -11.67 0.56 12.05
CA PHE A 18 -11.38 1.53 13.09
C PHE A 18 -9.94 2.03 12.97
N ILE A 19 -9.78 3.35 13.13
CA ILE A 19 -8.49 4.03 13.11
C ILE A 19 -8.21 4.59 14.50
N ALA A 20 -7.03 4.28 15.03
CA ALA A 20 -6.50 4.85 16.25
C ALA A 20 -5.75 6.15 15.93
N PRO A 21 -6.22 7.34 16.35
CA PRO A 21 -5.53 8.61 16.09
C PRO A 21 -4.21 8.71 16.87
N ASP A 22 -3.15 9.26 16.25
CA ASP A 22 -1.84 9.41 16.90
C ASP A 22 -1.86 10.38 18.09
N GLY A 23 -2.79 11.33 18.09
CA GLY A 23 -2.96 12.31 19.19
C GLY A 23 -3.51 11.71 20.49
N GLY A 24 -3.83 10.42 20.50
CA GLY A 24 -4.59 9.78 21.58
C GLY A 24 -6.05 10.23 21.55
N GLY A 25 -6.98 9.30 21.77
CA GLY A 25 -8.41 9.59 21.73
C GLY A 25 -9.25 8.35 21.46
N GLU A 26 -10.54 8.56 21.22
CA GLU A 26 -11.46 7.50 20.81
C GLU A 26 -11.14 6.99 19.40
N ASP A 27 -11.41 5.70 19.19
CA ASP A 27 -11.29 5.06 17.89
C ASP A 27 -12.24 5.71 16.89
N VAL A 28 -11.70 6.08 15.73
CA VAL A 28 -12.47 6.72 14.67
C VAL A 28 -12.98 5.66 13.71
N PHE A 29 -14.29 5.66 13.47
CA PHE A 29 -14.92 4.70 12.57
C PHE A 29 -14.62 5.03 11.11
N VAL A 30 -14.22 4.05 10.31
CA VAL A 30 -13.98 4.22 8.87
C VAL A 30 -14.82 3.22 8.06
N HIS A 31 -15.34 3.67 6.92
CA HIS A 31 -16.06 2.84 5.97
C HIS A 31 -15.27 2.78 4.64
N ALA A 32 -15.34 1.66 3.93
CA ALA A 32 -14.62 1.44 2.68
C ALA A 32 -14.95 2.48 1.59
N ASN A 33 -16.14 3.09 1.69
CA ASN A 33 -16.63 4.11 0.77
C ASN A 33 -16.03 5.51 1.01
N ASP A 34 -15.34 5.69 2.15
CA ASP A 34 -14.68 6.94 2.52
C ASP A 34 -13.14 6.85 2.37
N LEU A 35 -12.65 5.71 1.89
CA LEU A 35 -11.26 5.49 1.50
C LEU A 35 -11.04 6.11 0.11
N LEU A 36 -9.92 6.81 -0.07
CA LEU A 36 -9.52 7.37 -1.36
C LEU A 36 -8.69 6.39 -2.19
N GLU A 37 -8.20 5.32 -1.56
CA GLU A 37 -7.35 4.31 -2.16
C GLU A 37 -7.95 2.92 -2.00
N ASP A 38 -7.32 1.92 -2.60
CA ASP A 38 -7.73 0.53 -2.49
C ASP A 38 -7.80 0.05 -1.03
N LYS A 39 -8.95 -0.52 -0.67
CA LYS A 39 -9.22 -1.09 0.66
C LYS A 39 -8.16 -2.12 1.12
N SER A 40 -7.49 -2.77 0.17
CA SER A 40 -6.43 -3.75 0.40
C SER A 40 -5.18 -3.15 1.04
N LEU A 41 -4.95 -1.83 0.91
CA LEU A 41 -3.82 -1.12 1.49
C LEU A 41 -4.04 -0.82 2.99
N PHE A 42 -5.29 -0.86 3.45
CA PHE A 42 -5.67 -0.50 4.81
C PHE A 42 -5.59 -1.70 5.76
N THR A 43 -4.38 -2.21 5.95
CA THR A 43 -4.11 -3.32 6.86
C THR A 43 -3.83 -2.85 8.28
N PRO A 44 -4.08 -3.68 9.32
CA PRO A 44 -3.75 -3.34 10.71
C PRO A 44 -2.29 -2.87 10.88
N GLY A 45 -2.09 -1.72 11.51
CA GLY A 45 -0.78 -1.09 11.70
C GLY A 45 -0.38 -0.07 10.63
N THR A 46 -1.13 0.02 9.53
CA THR A 46 -0.86 1.00 8.46
C THR A 46 -1.12 2.41 8.95
N HIS A 47 -0.16 3.31 8.68
CA HIS A 47 -0.31 4.74 8.95
C HIS A 47 -1.21 5.38 7.90
N VAL A 48 -2.20 6.13 8.37
CA VAL A 48 -3.19 6.80 7.53
C VAL A 48 -3.39 8.24 7.96
N THR A 49 -3.71 9.09 6.99
CA THR A 49 -4.19 10.45 7.19
C THR A 49 -5.67 10.47 6.81
N PHE A 50 -6.48 11.09 7.64
CA PHE A 50 -7.94 11.12 7.49
C PHE A 50 -8.51 12.39 8.08
N GLU A 51 -9.66 12.82 7.58
CA GLU A 51 -10.44 13.87 8.21
C GLU A 51 -11.50 13.26 9.12
N VAL A 52 -11.80 13.94 10.23
CA VAL A 52 -12.83 13.49 11.18
C VAL A 52 -14.05 14.38 11.05
N THR A 53 -15.22 13.76 10.90
CA THR A 53 -16.53 14.43 10.96
C THR A 53 -17.38 13.80 12.05
N GLU A 54 -18.32 14.58 12.61
CA GLU A 54 -19.35 14.05 13.50
C GLU A 54 -20.45 13.38 12.66
N GLY A 55 -20.60 12.06 12.82
CA GLY A 55 -21.67 11.28 12.21
C GLY A 55 -22.71 10.84 13.23
N GLU A 56 -23.78 10.21 12.75
CA GLU A 56 -24.90 9.72 13.58
C GLU A 56 -24.50 8.69 14.64
N ARG A 57 -23.31 8.07 14.49
CA ARG A 57 -22.78 7.02 15.38
C ARG A 57 -21.47 7.41 16.07
N GLY A 58 -21.11 8.70 16.09
CA GLY A 58 -19.87 9.22 16.66
C GLY A 58 -18.87 9.69 15.61
N LEU A 59 -17.59 9.72 15.97
CA LEU A 59 -16.52 10.22 15.11
C LEU A 59 -16.32 9.29 13.90
N LYS A 60 -16.55 9.83 12.70
CA LYS A 60 -16.37 9.13 11.42
C LYS A 60 -15.18 9.73 10.67
N ALA A 61 -14.32 8.85 10.17
CA ALA A 61 -13.22 9.19 9.27
C ALA A 61 -13.72 9.29 7.83
N PHE A 62 -13.28 10.31 7.12
CA PHE A 62 -13.47 10.46 5.67
C PHE A 62 -12.21 10.97 4.98
N ALA A 63 -12.16 10.84 3.66
CA ALA A 63 -10.98 11.17 2.85
C ALA A 63 -9.73 10.46 3.39
N VAL A 64 -9.85 9.14 3.63
CA VAL A 64 -8.78 8.36 4.26
C VAL A 64 -7.78 7.92 3.20
N GLN A 65 -6.51 8.20 3.47
CA GLN A 65 -5.38 7.90 2.59
C GLN A 65 -4.22 7.38 3.41
N THR A 66 -3.50 6.39 2.90
CA THR A 66 -2.28 5.87 3.49
C THR A 66 -1.21 6.95 3.46
N VAL A 67 -0.55 7.15 4.60
CA VAL A 67 0.69 7.92 4.63
C VAL A 67 1.77 6.87 4.48
N ALA A 68 2.19 6.65 3.24
CA ALA A 68 3.47 6.02 2.97
C ALA A 68 4.52 6.84 3.72
N ARG A 69 4.90 6.38 4.92
CA ARG A 69 5.98 7.01 5.65
C ARG A 69 7.16 6.98 4.68
N PRO A 70 7.73 8.13 4.28
CA PRO A 70 8.95 8.11 3.50
C PRO A 70 9.94 7.35 4.38
N PHE A 71 10.31 6.15 3.93
CA PHE A 71 11.46 5.46 4.46
C PHE A 71 12.60 6.50 4.45
N PRO A 72 13.37 6.70 5.53
CA PRO A 72 14.48 7.64 5.49
C PRO A 72 15.44 7.15 4.42
N ALA A 73 15.38 7.77 3.25
CA ALA A 73 16.32 7.61 2.17
C ALA A 73 17.68 8.09 2.69
N THR A 74 18.49 7.16 3.20
CA THR A 74 19.93 7.35 3.34
C THR A 74 20.54 6.69 2.11
N GLY A 75 20.97 7.51 1.15
CA GLY A 75 21.42 7.10 -0.20
C GLY A 75 22.82 6.45 -0.27
N PRO A 76 23.49 6.38 -1.45
CA PRO A 76 23.55 7.47 -2.42
C PRO A 76 23.02 7.16 -3.83
N ALA A 77 22.69 8.25 -4.52
CA ALA A 77 22.20 8.34 -5.88
C ALA A 77 23.14 7.73 -6.94
N THR A 78 22.56 7.15 -7.99
CA THR A 78 23.05 7.37 -9.36
C THR A 78 21.86 7.63 -10.28
N SER A 79 21.92 8.80 -10.90
CA SER A 79 21.03 9.36 -11.90
C SER A 79 20.72 8.45 -13.09
N SER A 80 19.49 8.54 -13.60
CA SER A 80 19.29 9.08 -14.97
C SER A 80 17.84 9.51 -15.21
N THR A 81 17.72 10.82 -15.42
CA THR A 81 16.57 11.60 -15.87
C THR A 81 15.93 11.06 -17.15
N ARG A 82 14.60 11.01 -17.19
CA ARG A 82 13.78 11.45 -18.34
C ARG A 82 12.40 11.82 -17.82
N GLY A 83 12.08 13.11 -17.90
CA GLY A 83 10.80 13.62 -17.42
C GLY A 83 9.64 13.13 -18.28
N HIS A 84 8.47 13.06 -17.66
CA HIS A 84 7.19 13.35 -18.32
C HIS A 84 6.33 14.08 -17.29
N ASP A 85 6.03 15.32 -17.62
CA ASP A 85 5.07 16.19 -16.96
C ASP A 85 3.68 15.51 -16.88
N ALA A 86 2.99 15.87 -15.80
CA ALA A 86 1.59 15.66 -15.43
C ALA A 86 0.59 15.08 -16.47
N ASP A 87 -0.29 14.24 -15.91
CA ASP A 87 -1.66 13.93 -16.35
C ASP A 87 -1.78 12.87 -17.45
N ASP A 88 -1.81 11.59 -17.07
CA ASP A 88 -2.88 10.66 -17.49
C ASP A 88 -2.82 9.36 -16.67
N ASP A 89 -4.01 8.85 -16.37
CA ASP A 89 -4.29 7.54 -15.79
C ASP A 89 -3.77 6.43 -16.71
N VAL A 90 -2.53 5.97 -16.48
CA VAL A 90 -2.03 4.71 -17.04
C VAL A 90 -1.43 3.91 -15.89
N CYS A 91 -2.17 2.89 -15.44
CA CYS A 91 -1.54 1.73 -14.82
C CYS A 91 -0.53 1.19 -15.84
N ASP A 92 0.73 1.61 -15.74
CA ASP A 92 1.83 1.01 -16.49
C ASP A 92 1.84 -0.47 -16.14
N VAL A 93 1.39 -1.31 -17.07
CA VAL A 93 1.43 -2.76 -16.89
C VAL A 93 2.91 -3.12 -16.83
N LEU A 94 3.36 -3.58 -15.67
CA LEU A 94 4.78 -3.86 -15.45
C LEU A 94 5.26 -4.89 -16.46
N SER A 95 6.41 -4.63 -17.08
CA SER A 95 7.08 -5.62 -17.90
C SER A 95 7.48 -6.83 -17.03
N VAL A 96 7.60 -8.02 -17.63
CA VAL A 96 8.03 -9.25 -16.91
C VAL A 96 9.30 -9.03 -16.07
N ALA A 97 10.24 -8.23 -16.58
CA ALA A 97 11.49 -7.90 -15.90
C ALA A 97 11.26 -7.07 -14.63
N GLU A 98 10.42 -6.04 -14.71
CA GLU A 98 10.07 -5.15 -13.59
C GLU A 98 9.33 -5.93 -12.51
N PHE A 99 8.33 -6.70 -12.92
CA PHE A 99 7.58 -7.56 -12.01
C PHE A 99 8.48 -8.57 -11.28
N SER A 100 9.46 -9.16 -11.98
CA SER A 100 10.41 -10.09 -11.36
C SER A 100 11.36 -9.42 -10.36
N GLN A 101 11.70 -8.15 -10.60
CA GLN A 101 12.53 -7.35 -9.72
C GLN A 101 11.77 -6.97 -8.45
N GLU A 102 10.52 -6.53 -8.59
CA GLU A 102 9.63 -6.22 -7.48
C GLU A 102 9.42 -7.43 -6.56
N ILE A 103 9.20 -8.62 -7.12
CA ILE A 103 9.09 -9.85 -6.30
C ILE A 103 10.39 -10.14 -5.55
N THR A 104 11.54 -9.97 -6.20
CA THR A 104 12.84 -10.23 -5.58
C THR A 104 13.07 -9.27 -4.41
N GLU A 105 12.76 -8.00 -4.62
CA GLU A 105 12.90 -6.95 -3.62
C GLU A 105 11.95 -7.16 -2.45
N ALA A 106 10.67 -7.45 -2.73
CA ALA A 106 9.66 -7.75 -1.72
C ALA A 106 10.05 -8.98 -0.86
N LEU A 107 10.60 -10.03 -1.47
CA LEU A 107 11.05 -11.23 -0.74
C LEU A 107 12.29 -10.95 0.11
N LEU A 108 13.24 -10.17 -0.40
CA LEU A 108 14.44 -9.77 0.36
C LEU A 108 14.09 -8.86 1.55
N ALA A 109 13.09 -7.98 1.38
CA ALA A 109 12.65 -7.06 2.42
C ALA A 109 11.74 -7.72 3.48
N GLY A 110 10.80 -8.56 3.05
CA GLY A 110 9.77 -9.15 3.93
C GLY A 110 10.13 -10.50 4.53
N ALA A 111 11.08 -11.25 3.93
CA ALA A 111 11.36 -12.63 4.30
C ALA A 111 12.87 -12.92 4.31
N SER A 112 13.61 -12.22 5.17
CA SER A 112 15.06 -12.37 5.36
C SER A 112 15.52 -13.76 5.83
N THR A 113 14.59 -14.63 6.23
CA THR A 113 14.86 -16.04 6.58
C THR A 113 14.94 -16.96 5.35
N LEU A 114 14.54 -16.48 4.18
CA LEU A 114 14.62 -17.26 2.94
C LEU A 114 16.05 -17.31 2.41
N THR A 115 16.46 -18.50 2.02
CA THR A 115 17.72 -18.68 1.30
C THR A 115 17.62 -18.12 -0.13
N GLY A 116 18.75 -17.73 -0.71
CA GLY A 116 18.78 -17.22 -2.09
C GLY A 116 18.15 -18.17 -3.11
N GLN A 117 18.26 -19.50 -2.91
CA GLN A 117 17.59 -20.47 -3.78
C GLN A 117 16.07 -20.45 -3.66
N GLN A 118 15.53 -20.26 -2.45
CA GLN A 118 14.09 -20.14 -2.23
C GLN A 118 13.53 -18.87 -2.85
N ILE A 119 14.25 -17.75 -2.75
CA ILE A 119 13.84 -16.47 -3.37
C ILE A 119 13.77 -16.62 -4.89
N LEU A 120 14.78 -17.25 -5.51
CA LEU A 120 14.79 -17.51 -6.95
C LEU A 120 13.65 -18.46 -7.38
N GLN A 121 13.32 -19.46 -6.55
CA GLN A 121 12.22 -20.38 -6.82
C GLN A 121 10.86 -19.68 -6.74
N VAL A 122 10.62 -18.86 -5.71
CA VAL A 122 9.37 -18.11 -5.56
C VAL A 122 9.22 -17.08 -6.68
N ARG A 123 10.28 -16.33 -7.01
CA ARG A 123 10.28 -15.38 -8.13
C ARG A 123 9.85 -16.05 -9.43
N ARG A 124 10.45 -17.19 -9.76
CA ARG A 124 10.11 -17.94 -10.98
C ARG A 124 8.63 -18.33 -11.00
N THR A 125 8.15 -18.97 -9.94
CA THR A 125 6.75 -19.44 -9.85
C THR A 125 5.74 -18.30 -9.96
N VAL A 126 6.00 -17.17 -9.29
CA VAL A 126 5.09 -16.00 -9.32
C VAL A 126 5.14 -15.29 -10.67
N THR A 127 6.32 -15.20 -11.29
CA THR A 127 6.45 -14.63 -12.65
C THR A 127 5.71 -15.49 -13.68
N GLU A 128 5.84 -16.81 -13.62
CA GLU A 128 5.09 -17.73 -14.50
C GLU A 128 3.57 -17.62 -14.30
N LEU A 129 3.12 -17.43 -13.05
CA LEU A 129 1.72 -17.22 -12.74
C LEU A 129 1.21 -15.88 -13.31
N ALA A 130 1.99 -14.81 -13.16
CA ALA A 130 1.62 -13.50 -13.68
C ALA A 130 1.51 -13.47 -15.21
N VAL A 131 2.43 -14.13 -15.92
CA VAL A 131 2.34 -14.29 -17.39
C VAL A 131 1.09 -15.10 -17.76
N LYS A 132 0.82 -16.20 -17.05
CA LYS A 132 -0.36 -17.05 -17.30
C LYS A 132 -1.68 -16.30 -17.12
N HIS A 133 -1.72 -15.35 -16.19
CA HIS A 133 -2.91 -14.56 -15.88
C HIS A 133 -2.96 -13.20 -16.60
N GLY A 134 -1.95 -12.88 -17.42
CA GLY A 134 -1.89 -11.62 -18.18
C GLY A 134 -1.66 -10.38 -17.32
N TRP A 135 -1.02 -10.53 -16.15
CA TRP A 135 -0.72 -9.43 -15.23
C TRP A 135 0.53 -8.64 -15.62
N VAL A 136 1.29 -9.14 -16.58
CA VAL A 136 2.55 -8.56 -17.06
C VAL A 136 2.57 -8.57 -18.58
N GLU A 137 3.13 -7.52 -19.16
CA GLU A 137 3.36 -7.45 -20.60
C GLU A 137 4.58 -8.29 -20.98
N THR A 138 4.35 -9.24 -21.89
CA THR A 138 5.35 -10.18 -22.42
C THR A 138 6.09 -9.60 -23.63
#